data_AF-A0A6J7ZNY0-F1
#
_entry.id   AF-A0A6J7ZNY0-F1
#
_cell.length_a   1.000
_cell.length_b   1.000
_cell.length_c   1.000
_cell.angle_alpha   90.00
_cell.angle_beta   90.00
_cell.angle_gamma   90.00
#
_symmetry.space_group_name_H-M   'P 1'
#
loop_
_entity.id
_entity.type
_entity.pdbx_description
1 polymer ?
#
loop_
_entity_poly.entity_id
_entity_poly.type
_entity_poly.pdbx_seq_one_letter_code
_entity_poly.pdbx_strand_id
1 'polypeptide(L)'
;MSIMIELPPELEQKLSTEASQLNLSLSDYILRILLSEEIVKNLPKTGAELVNYWQNEGVINSCPDITDMGVGAQKLLIIQRFEL
;
A
#
# COMPACT_ATOMS: atom_id res chain seq x y z
N MET A 1 22.90 -6.05 8.66
CA MET A 1 22.16 -6.86 7.68
C MET A 1 21.80 -5.95 6.51
N SER A 2 21.99 -6.39 5.28
CA SER A 2 21.65 -5.63 4.07
C SER A 2 20.40 -6.20 3.42
N ILE A 3 19.46 -5.34 3.05
CA ILE A 3 18.24 -5.69 2.31
C ILE A 3 18.34 -4.94 0.98
N MET A 4 18.18 -5.65 -0.13
CA MET A 4 18.16 -5.06 -1.47
C MET A 4 16.70 -4.88 -1.89
N ILE A 5 16.33 -3.65 -2.27
CA ILE A 5 14.99 -3.30 -2.72
C ILE A 5 15.15 -2.78 -4.14
N GLU A 6 14.55 -3.46 -5.11
CA GLU A 6 14.48 -2.98 -6.48
C GLU A 6 13.27 -2.07 -6.62
N LEU A 7 13.51 -0.83 -7.05
CA LEU A 7 12.47 0.17 -7.25
C LEU A 7 12.20 0.34 -8.75
N PRO A 8 10.93 0.50 -9.15
CA PRO A 8 10.61 0.97 -10.48
C PRO A 8 11.26 2.34 -10.74
N PRO A 9 11.72 2.63 -11.97
CA PRO A 9 12.46 3.86 -12.28
C PRO A 9 11.70 5.14 -11.92
N GLU A 10 10.37 5.15 -12.14
CA GLU A 10 9.51 6.29 -11.82
C GLU A 10 9.45 6.55 -10.31
N LEU A 11 9.40 5.49 -9.51
CA LEU A 11 9.34 5.59 -8.05
C LEU A 11 10.69 6.02 -7.48
N GLU A 12 11.79 5.48 -8.01
CA GLU A 12 13.15 5.88 -7.63
C GLU A 12 13.40 7.37 -7.88
N GLN A 13 12.99 7.89 -9.04
CA GLN A 13 13.12 9.32 -9.36
C GLN A 13 12.32 10.20 -8.42
N LYS A 14 11.08 9.81 -8.13
CA LYS A 14 10.22 10.56 -7.20
C LYS A 14 10.82 10.62 -5.80
N LEU A 15 11.22 9.47 -5.27
CA LEU A 15 11.86 9.38 -3.94
C LEU A 15 13.20 10.13 -3.88
N SER A 16 13.99 10.08 -4.95
CA SER A 16 15.25 10.83 -5.04
C SER A 16 15.04 12.34 -5.03
N THR A 17 13.95 12.79 -5.66
CA THR A 17 13.56 14.21 -5.66
C THR A 17 13.13 14.65 -4.27
N GLU A 18 12.29 13.86 -3.58
CA GLU A 18 11.86 14.12 -2.21
C GLU A 18 13.05 14.11 -1.22
N ALA A 19 13.97 13.17 -1.37
CA ALA A 19 15.21 13.12 -0.58
C ALA A 19 16.07 14.37 -0.78
N SER A 20 16.22 14.83 -2.04
CA SER A 20 17.00 16.02 -2.38
C SER A 20 16.41 17.29 -1.75
N GLN A 21 15.09 17.42 -1.72
CA GLN A 21 14.42 18.56 -1.07
C GLN A 21 14.70 18.61 0.44
N LEU A 22 14.95 17.45 1.05
CA LEU A 22 15.28 17.32 2.46
C LEU A 22 16.80 17.29 2.74
N ASN A 23 17.63 17.48 1.70
CA ASN A 23 19.09 17.31 1.76
C ASN A 23 19.53 15.96 2.33
N LEU A 24 18.80 14.89 2.00
CA LEU A 24 19.09 13.52 2.40
C LEU A 24 19.57 12.70 1.21
N SER A 25 20.38 11.67 1.48
CA SER A 25 20.63 10.63 0.49
C SER A 25 19.35 9.81 0.27
N LEU A 26 19.20 9.20 -0.91
CA LEU A 26 18.07 8.30 -1.20
C LEU A 26 17.98 7.19 -0.14
N SER A 27 19.12 6.60 0.24
CA SER A 27 19.19 5.54 1.24
C SER A 27 18.68 6.01 2.61
N ASP A 28 19.11 7.17 3.08
CA ASP A 28 18.65 7.72 4.38
C ASP A 28 17.17 8.07 4.36
N TYR A 29 16.70 8.57 3.21
CA TYR A 29 15.29 8.89 3.03
C TYR A 29 14.41 7.62 3.02
N ILE A 30 14.84 6.56 2.32
CA ILE A 30 14.16 5.26 2.35
C ILE A 30 14.15 4.69 3.78
N LEU A 31 15.27 4.74 4.50
CA LEU A 31 15.30 4.29 5.90
C LEU A 31 14.32 5.08 6.77
N ARG A 32 14.24 6.41 6.58
CA ARG A 32 13.28 7.25 7.30
C ARG A 32 11.83 6.84 7.02
N ILE A 33 11.49 6.52 5.78
CA ILE A 33 10.15 6.02 5.42
C ILE A 33 9.88 4.66 6.07
N LEU A 34 10.82 3.71 5.96
CA LEU A 34 10.67 2.36 6.50
C LEU A 34 10.58 2.33 8.03
N LEU A 35 11.25 3.28 8.70
CA LEU A 35 11.18 3.46 10.15
C LEU A 35 9.99 4.32 10.60
N SER A 36 9.22 4.89 9.67
CA SER A 36 8.10 5.75 10.01
C SER A 36 6.92 4.94 10.54
N GLU A 37 6.69 5.03 11.85
CA GLU A 37 5.47 4.50 12.50
C GLU A 37 4.19 5.20 12.01
N GLU A 38 4.31 6.32 11.29
CA GLU A 38 3.19 7.12 10.82
C GLU A 38 2.32 6.37 9.80
N ILE A 39 2.93 5.46 9.02
CA ILE A 39 2.22 4.55 8.11
C ILE A 39 1.26 3.64 8.90
N VAL A 40 1.65 3.21 10.10
CA VAL A 40 0.82 2.35 10.96
C VAL A 40 -0.27 3.14 11.67
N LYS A 41 -0.05 4.43 11.96
CA LYS A 41 -1.04 5.28 12.68
C LYS A 41 -2.28 5.58 11.84
N ASN A 42 -2.12 5.66 10.52
CA ASN A 42 -3.20 5.93 9.57
C ASN A 42 -3.82 4.66 8.98
N LEU A 43 -3.48 3.47 9.51
CA LEU A 43 -4.18 2.26 9.13
C LEU A 43 -5.64 2.37 9.60
N PRO A 44 -6.62 2.07 8.72
CA PRO A 44 -8.01 2.00 9.11
C PRO A 44 -8.20 0.99 10.25
N LYS A 45 -8.85 1.42 11.32
CA LYS A 45 -9.02 0.65 12.56
C LYS A 45 -10.35 -0.06 12.62
N THR A 46 -11.28 0.31 11.74
CA THR A 46 -12.60 -0.28 11.61
C THR A 46 -12.85 -0.74 10.16
N GLY A 47 -13.80 -1.66 9.99
CA GLY A 47 -14.17 -2.12 8.64
C GLY A 47 -14.67 -0.99 7.74
N ALA A 48 -15.40 -0.01 8.29
CA ALA A 48 -15.89 1.14 7.55
C ALA A 48 -14.74 2.08 7.10
N GLU A 49 -13.78 2.34 7.98
CA GLU A 49 -12.57 3.11 7.63
C GLU A 49 -11.76 2.40 6.53
N LEU A 50 -11.70 1.08 6.57
CA LEU A 50 -10.97 0.28 5.58
C LEU A 50 -11.62 0.37 4.21
N VAL A 51 -12.95 0.28 4.14
CA VAL A 51 -13.71 0.45 2.91
C VAL A 51 -13.50 1.86 2.33
N ASN A 52 -13.58 2.90 3.16
CA ASN A 52 -13.33 4.28 2.70
C ASN A 52 -11.90 4.50 2.21
N TYR A 53 -10.90 3.94 2.92
CA TYR A 53 -9.51 4.00 2.49
C TYR A 53 -9.33 3.36 1.10
N TRP A 54 -9.88 2.16 0.88
CA TRP A 54 -9.81 1.51 -0.42
C TRP A 54 -10.58 2.21 -1.53
N GLN A 55 -11.68 2.90 -1.21
CA GLN A 55 -12.37 3.76 -2.19
C GLN A 55 -11.50 4.94 -2.62
N ASN A 56 -10.87 5.63 -1.66
CA ASN A 56 -9.99 6.78 -1.95
C ASN A 56 -8.75 6.37 -2.75
N GLU A 57 -8.16 5.22 -2.44
CA GLU A 57 -7.00 4.68 -3.15
C GLU A 57 -7.38 3.99 -4.48
N GLY A 58 -8.67 4.00 -4.87
CA GLY A 58 -9.14 3.41 -6.14
C GLY A 58 -9.05 1.89 -6.21
N VAL A 59 -8.87 1.22 -5.08
CA VAL A 59 -8.65 -0.24 -4.98
C VAL A 59 -9.95 -1.02 -5.14
N ILE A 60 -11.10 -0.43 -4.80
CA ILE A 60 -12.40 -1.08 -5.01
C ILE A 60 -12.61 -1.33 -6.51
N ASN A 61 -12.81 -2.60 -6.87
CA ASN A 61 -12.89 -3.13 -8.25
C ASN A 61 -11.56 -3.30 -9.01
N SER A 62 -10.40 -3.09 -8.38
CA SER A 62 -9.09 -3.30 -9.03
C SER A 62 -8.74 -4.78 -9.30
N CYS A 63 -9.57 -5.74 -8.85
CA CYS A 63 -9.38 -7.17 -9.12
C CYS A 63 -10.68 -7.82 -9.62
N PRO A 64 -11.03 -7.67 -10.91
CA PRO A 64 -12.20 -8.32 -11.51
C PRO A 64 -11.97 -9.81 -11.83
N ASP A 65 -10.73 -10.30 -11.80
CA ASP A 65 -10.33 -11.63 -12.27
C ASP A 65 -10.43 -12.76 -11.24
N ILE A 66 -11.08 -12.53 -10.09
CA ILE A 66 -11.22 -13.55 -9.03
C ILE A 66 -12.27 -14.63 -9.35
N THR A 67 -12.83 -14.62 -10.56
CA THR A 67 -13.88 -15.55 -11.01
C THR A 67 -13.40 -17.00 -11.12
N ASP A 68 -12.09 -17.27 -11.12
CA ASP A 68 -11.50 -18.62 -11.31
C ASP A 68 -10.71 -19.15 -10.09
N MET A 69 -11.10 -18.78 -8.86
CA MET A 69 -10.47 -19.35 -7.66
C MET A 69 -11.43 -20.34 -7.00
N GLY A 70 -11.36 -21.60 -7.47
CA GLY A 70 -12.15 -22.72 -6.98
C GLY A 70 -12.14 -22.85 -5.45
N VAL A 71 -13.34 -22.87 -4.86
CA VAL A 71 -13.87 -23.34 -3.55
C VAL A 71 -13.01 -23.25 -2.26
N GLY A 72 -11.68 -23.15 -2.30
CA GLY A 72 -10.79 -22.90 -1.17
C GLY A 72 -10.62 -21.43 -0.79
N ALA A 73 -11.13 -20.49 -1.58
CA ALA A 73 -10.97 -19.04 -1.36
C ALA A 73 -12.03 -18.41 -0.42
N GLN A 74 -12.74 -19.20 0.39
CA GLN A 74 -13.79 -18.66 1.28
C GLN A 74 -13.28 -17.67 2.34
N LYS A 75 -11.96 -17.61 2.59
CA LYS A 75 -11.39 -16.71 3.59
C LYS A 75 -11.14 -15.27 3.09
N LEU A 76 -11.22 -15.02 1.78
CA LEU A 76 -11.05 -13.68 1.18
C LEU A 76 -12.35 -13.07 0.64
N LEU A 77 -13.48 -13.80 0.71
CA LEU A 77 -14.76 -13.41 0.11
C LEU A 77 -15.57 -12.36 0.90
N ILE A 78 -15.04 -11.78 1.98
CA ILE A 78 -15.80 -10.79 2.78
C ILE A 78 -15.99 -9.46 2.01
N ILE A 79 -15.23 -9.22 0.93
CA ILE A 79 -15.15 -7.90 0.29
C ILE A 79 -16.31 -7.62 -0.68
N GLN A 80 -17.06 -8.62 -1.15
CA GLN A 80 -18.21 -8.38 -2.05
C GLN A 80 -19.57 -8.19 -1.35
N ARG A 81 -19.65 -8.23 -0.01
CA ARG A 81 -20.94 -8.27 0.69
C ARG A 81 -21.25 -7.07 1.59
N PHE A 82 -20.78 -5.88 1.21
CA PHE A 82 -21.23 -4.61 1.78
C PHE A 82 -21.89 -3.75 0.70
N GLU A 83 -22.94 -4.28 0.10
CA GLU A 83 -24.00 -3.51 -0.57
C GLU A 83 -25.28 -3.86 0.19
N LEU A 84 -25.58 -3.07 1.24
CA LEU A 84 -26.89 -2.71 1.82
C LEU A 84 -26.71 -2.09 3.22
#